data_AF-A0A1E3J1N9-F1
#
_entry.id   AF-A0A1E3J1N9-F1
#
_cell.length_a   1.000
_cell.length_b   1.000
_cell.length_c   1.000
_cell.angle_alpha   90.00
_cell.angle_beta   90.00
_cell.angle_gamma   90.00
#
_symmetry.space_group_name_H-M   'P 1'
#
loop_
_entity.id
_entity.type
_entity.pdbx_description
1 polymer ?
#
loop_
_entity_poly.entity_id
_entity_poly.type
_entity_poly.pdbx_seq_one_letter_code
_entity_poly.pdbx_strand_id
1 'polypeptide(L)'
;MSTTNTSATSIRQPKDIECWGHRGASAHLPENTLASFRAAISEGCDGIESDVHATSDGVVLMFHDPTLDRTTTGKGLIKNQPYKDVIEHVRTVKEPVQPIPLFEELVALIMEPENRHVSLNIDCKMQNDPQRLFPEMARIVTSYPNYEKDLSPRIILGLWHPLFIHPAIKYLPHCRRFHIGFSIPIVKQFFWDTCEGFSMAFPLLMGKEGQVFIKECREQGKEVTVWTVNDEAEMRVAMSMGVKAILTDKVGVFVNLKKEMVEHPEKLPLQGLEAWTFPWSHWKYYSVAHVTARLASKMFLKAHGSLSTPPSPSDDPEPPTSIPNLPFPAPAPDSSFGDAASTPTAPSPSPSTTTNDPTLSPTVSIARALLPRDPS
;
A
#
# COMPACT_ATOMS: atom_id res chain seq x y z
N MET A 1 -39.33 -20.48 -5.29
CA MET A 1 -38.45 -19.86 -4.27
C MET A 1 -37.25 -20.78 -4.13
N SER A 2 -36.15 -20.48 -4.83
CA SER A 2 -34.91 -21.26 -4.73
C SER A 2 -34.05 -20.62 -3.65
N THR A 3 -34.07 -21.20 -2.46
CA THR A 3 -33.12 -20.87 -1.39
C THR A 3 -31.75 -21.39 -1.80
N THR A 4 -30.94 -20.55 -2.42
CA THR A 4 -29.50 -20.78 -2.53
C THR A 4 -28.94 -20.82 -1.12
N ASN A 5 -28.54 -22.02 -0.71
CA ASN A 5 -27.86 -22.27 0.54
C ASN A 5 -26.45 -21.65 0.41
N THR A 6 -26.32 -20.36 0.73
CA THR A 6 -25.02 -19.69 0.80
C THR A 6 -24.27 -20.32 1.95
N SER A 7 -23.43 -21.32 1.63
CA SER A 7 -22.45 -21.87 2.57
C SER A 7 -21.67 -20.69 3.14
N ALA A 8 -21.95 -20.32 4.40
CA ALA A 8 -21.21 -19.28 5.08
C ALA A 8 -19.72 -19.62 4.97
N THR A 9 -18.96 -18.78 4.25
CA THR A 9 -17.53 -19.00 4.04
C THR A 9 -16.88 -19.19 5.40
N SER A 10 -16.20 -20.32 5.62
CA SER A 10 -15.54 -20.61 6.90
C SER A 10 -14.48 -19.57 7.20
N ILE A 11 -14.20 -19.32 8.47
CA ILE A 11 -13.09 -18.46 8.87
C ILE A 11 -11.76 -19.01 8.32
N ARG A 12 -10.92 -18.13 7.77
CA ARG A 12 -9.57 -18.50 7.31
C ARG A 12 -8.77 -19.08 8.48
N GLN A 13 -8.11 -20.19 8.22
CA GLN A 13 -7.20 -20.80 9.20
C GLN A 13 -5.83 -20.11 9.11
N PRO A 14 -4.97 -20.22 10.14
CA PRO A 14 -3.64 -19.61 10.15
C PRO A 14 -2.81 -19.83 8.88
N LYS A 15 -2.89 -21.02 8.30
CA LYS A 15 -2.20 -21.40 7.06
C LYS A 15 -2.66 -20.60 5.83
N ASP A 16 -3.89 -20.09 5.86
CA ASP A 16 -4.54 -19.37 4.75
C ASP A 16 -4.37 -17.84 4.88
N ILE A 17 -3.72 -17.36 5.94
CA ILE A 17 -3.48 -15.93 6.22
C ILE A 17 -2.13 -15.54 5.64
N GLU A 18 -2.11 -14.52 4.79
CA GLU A 18 -0.89 -14.08 4.10
C GLU A 18 -0.06 -13.10 4.95
N CYS A 19 1.27 -13.21 4.83
CA CYS A 19 2.24 -12.25 5.36
C CYS A 19 2.60 -11.26 4.27
N TRP A 20 2.24 -9.99 4.42
CA TRP A 20 2.62 -8.94 3.47
C TRP A 20 3.65 -7.99 4.09
N GLY A 21 4.78 -7.82 3.42
CA GLY A 21 5.83 -6.88 3.86
C GLY A 21 5.42 -5.44 3.58
N HIS A 22 5.13 -4.68 4.63
CA HIS A 22 4.76 -3.26 4.53
C HIS A 22 6.00 -2.45 4.13
N ARG A 23 5.98 -1.94 2.89
CA ARG A 23 7.14 -1.30 2.23
C ARG A 23 8.38 -2.22 2.16
N GLY A 24 8.14 -3.53 2.07
CA GLY A 24 9.14 -4.60 2.17
C GLY A 24 9.49 -4.98 3.62
N ALA A 25 10.74 -5.34 3.89
CA ALA A 25 11.29 -5.62 5.22
C ALA A 25 11.76 -4.33 5.94
N SER A 26 10.85 -3.35 6.01
CA SER A 26 11.13 -1.96 6.41
C SER A 26 11.61 -1.80 7.86
N ALA A 27 11.36 -2.78 8.74
CA ALA A 27 11.83 -2.74 10.12
C ALA A 27 13.36 -2.61 10.22
N HIS A 28 14.11 -3.26 9.32
CA HIS A 28 15.57 -3.27 9.37
C HIS A 28 16.26 -2.79 8.08
N LEU A 29 15.51 -2.61 6.99
CA LEU A 29 16.02 -2.03 5.73
C LEU A 29 15.32 -0.70 5.39
N PRO A 30 15.83 0.09 4.44
CA PRO A 30 15.16 1.30 3.97
C PRO A 30 13.84 0.95 3.31
N GLU A 31 12.74 1.53 3.78
CA GLU A 31 11.40 1.32 3.23
C GLU A 31 11.36 1.60 1.72
N ASN A 32 10.50 0.86 1.00
CA ASN A 32 10.29 1.03 -0.44
C ASN A 32 11.59 0.97 -1.27
N THR A 33 12.49 0.02 -0.97
CA THR A 33 13.71 -0.25 -1.75
C THR A 33 13.76 -1.66 -2.30
N LEU A 34 14.49 -1.89 -3.39
CA LEU A 34 14.71 -3.25 -3.92
C LEU A 34 15.37 -4.17 -2.90
N ALA A 35 16.28 -3.67 -2.06
CA ALA A 35 16.82 -4.48 -0.94
C ALA A 35 15.72 -4.89 0.05
N SER A 36 14.86 -3.95 0.46
CA SER A 36 13.75 -4.22 1.38
C SER A 36 12.77 -5.24 0.80
N PHE A 37 12.46 -5.13 -0.50
CA PHE A 37 11.57 -6.07 -1.19
C PHE A 37 12.18 -7.47 -1.33
N ARG A 38 13.43 -7.57 -1.78
CA ARG A 38 14.13 -8.86 -1.89
C ARG A 38 14.29 -9.55 -0.54
N ALA A 39 14.58 -8.78 0.51
CA ALA A 39 14.66 -9.30 1.88
C ALA A 39 13.31 -9.86 2.35
N ALA A 40 12.20 -9.12 2.17
CA ALA A 40 10.87 -9.60 2.54
C ALA A 40 10.51 -10.92 1.84
N ILE A 41 10.80 -11.04 0.54
CA ILE A 41 10.59 -12.28 -0.22
C ILE A 41 11.45 -13.42 0.36
N SER A 42 12.73 -13.15 0.63
CA SER A 42 13.65 -14.15 1.20
C SER A 42 13.25 -14.61 2.60
N GLU A 43 12.58 -13.75 3.37
CA GLU A 43 12.02 -14.06 4.69
C GLU A 43 10.72 -14.88 4.60
N GLY A 44 10.14 -15.02 3.41
CA GLY A 44 8.97 -15.84 3.13
C GLY A 44 7.64 -15.09 3.17
N CYS A 45 7.62 -13.80 2.82
CA CYS A 45 6.35 -13.10 2.64
C CYS A 45 5.54 -13.68 1.47
N ASP A 46 4.22 -13.67 1.61
CA ASP A 46 3.27 -14.03 0.55
C ASP A 46 2.99 -12.83 -0.39
N GLY A 47 3.30 -11.62 0.05
CA GLY A 47 3.10 -10.39 -0.71
C GLY A 47 3.98 -9.23 -0.26
N ILE A 48 4.10 -8.25 -1.14
CA ILE A 48 4.73 -6.96 -0.85
C ILE A 48 3.63 -5.89 -0.87
N GLU A 49 3.62 -5.03 0.13
CA GLU A 49 2.92 -3.75 0.05
C GLU A 49 3.94 -2.64 -0.23
N SER A 50 3.56 -1.69 -1.07
CA SER A 50 4.36 -0.52 -1.36
C SER A 50 3.49 0.63 -1.87
N ASP A 51 4.04 1.84 -1.84
CA ASP A 51 3.36 3.08 -2.18
C ASP A 51 3.83 3.63 -3.52
N VAL A 52 2.97 4.35 -4.26
CA VAL A 52 3.37 4.95 -5.54
C VAL A 52 3.17 6.46 -5.61
N HIS A 53 4.12 7.15 -6.26
CA HIS A 53 3.96 8.52 -6.74
C HIS A 53 4.47 8.68 -8.18
N ALA A 54 3.76 9.48 -8.97
CA ALA A 54 4.21 9.86 -10.31
C ALA A 54 5.01 11.18 -10.28
N THR A 55 6.14 11.21 -10.99
CA THR A 55 6.94 12.42 -11.25
C THR A 55 6.26 13.33 -12.28
N SER A 56 6.78 14.55 -12.47
CA SER A 56 6.20 15.50 -13.43
C SER A 56 6.35 15.08 -14.90
N ASP A 57 7.32 14.20 -15.18
CA ASP A 57 7.63 13.60 -16.50
C ASP A 57 7.09 12.17 -16.65
N GLY A 58 6.24 11.70 -15.73
CA GLY A 58 5.46 10.46 -15.91
C GLY A 58 6.14 9.16 -15.45
N VAL A 59 7.24 9.24 -14.71
CA VAL A 59 7.87 8.06 -14.10
C VAL A 59 7.18 7.72 -12.79
N VAL A 60 6.84 6.45 -12.58
CA VAL A 60 6.17 5.97 -11.37
C VAL A 60 7.21 5.40 -10.40
N LEU A 61 7.33 6.02 -9.23
CA LEU A 61 8.28 5.69 -8.17
C LEU A 61 7.60 4.89 -7.06
N MET A 62 8.33 3.96 -6.45
CA MET A 62 7.94 3.30 -5.22
C MET A 62 8.35 4.18 -4.02
N PHE A 63 7.41 4.92 -3.43
CA PHE A 63 7.72 5.88 -2.37
C PHE A 63 6.48 6.28 -1.55
N HIS A 64 6.61 6.41 -0.22
CA HIS A 64 5.45 6.65 0.65
C HIS A 64 4.97 8.10 0.64
N ASP A 65 5.86 9.03 0.97
CA ASP A 65 5.49 10.43 1.17
C ASP A 65 5.35 11.17 -0.16
N PRO A 66 4.48 12.18 -0.28
CA PRO A 66 4.44 13.00 -1.48
C PRO A 66 5.71 13.86 -1.67
N THR A 67 6.60 13.88 -0.68
CA THR A 67 7.83 14.69 -0.63
C THR A 67 9.05 13.80 -0.35
N LEU A 68 10.18 14.10 -0.95
CA LEU A 68 11.42 13.31 -0.82
C LEU A 68 12.11 13.44 0.56
N ASP A 69 11.69 14.41 1.37
CA ASP A 69 12.43 14.96 2.50
C ASP A 69 12.80 13.99 3.63
N ARG A 70 11.93 13.02 3.95
CA ARG A 70 12.06 12.20 5.18
C ARG A 70 13.10 11.10 5.05
N THR A 71 13.09 10.37 3.93
CA THR A 71 13.84 9.12 3.78
C THR A 71 14.96 9.20 2.75
N THR A 72 15.16 10.37 2.13
CA THR A 72 16.15 10.54 1.06
C THR A 72 16.97 11.82 1.20
N THR A 73 18.01 11.92 0.37
CA THR A 73 18.82 13.12 0.20
C THR A 73 18.10 14.24 -0.58
N GLY A 74 16.97 13.95 -1.23
CA GLY A 74 16.17 14.90 -2.00
C GLY A 74 15.25 15.77 -1.14
N LYS A 75 14.62 16.77 -1.78
CA LYS A 75 13.68 17.71 -1.14
C LYS A 75 12.49 18.02 -2.03
N GLY A 76 11.38 18.40 -1.42
CA GLY A 76 10.20 18.92 -2.11
C GLY A 76 9.28 17.84 -2.68
N LEU A 77 8.20 18.29 -3.33
CA LEU A 77 7.14 17.44 -3.85
C LEU A 77 7.59 16.65 -5.08
N ILE A 78 7.31 15.34 -5.08
CA ILE A 78 7.65 14.42 -6.19
C ILE A 78 6.93 14.84 -7.48
N LYS A 79 5.62 15.12 -7.38
CA LYS A 79 4.78 15.48 -8.53
C LYS A 79 5.22 16.76 -9.29
N ASN A 80 6.09 17.58 -8.68
CA ASN A 80 6.58 18.83 -9.26
C ASN A 80 7.97 18.69 -9.90
N GLN A 81 8.60 17.51 -9.82
CA GLN A 81 9.97 17.29 -10.23
C GLN A 81 10.03 16.17 -11.27
N PRO A 82 10.86 16.29 -12.32
CA PRO A 82 11.08 15.21 -13.26
C PRO A 82 11.92 14.11 -12.59
N TYR A 83 11.83 12.89 -13.09
CA TYR A 83 12.75 11.83 -12.71
C TYR A 83 14.13 12.10 -13.29
N LYS A 84 14.15 12.37 -14.61
CA LYS A 84 15.38 12.58 -15.36
C LYS A 84 16.13 13.81 -14.85
N ASP A 85 17.44 13.65 -14.70
CA ASP A 85 18.43 14.63 -14.22
C ASP A 85 18.20 15.16 -12.79
N VAL A 86 17.14 14.70 -12.09
CA VAL A 86 16.76 15.18 -10.75
C VAL A 86 16.58 14.02 -9.77
N ILE A 87 15.46 13.29 -9.86
CA ILE A 87 15.16 12.24 -8.87
C ILE A 87 16.04 11.00 -9.09
N GLU A 88 16.52 10.73 -10.31
CA GLU A 88 17.42 9.60 -10.57
C GLU A 88 18.73 9.63 -9.76
N HIS A 89 19.14 10.81 -9.27
CA HIS A 89 20.32 11.00 -8.42
C HIS A 89 20.01 11.00 -6.92
N VAL A 90 18.74 10.95 -6.53
CA VAL A 90 18.31 10.90 -5.13
C VAL A 90 18.59 9.52 -4.55
N ARG A 91 19.01 9.48 -3.28
CA ARG A 91 19.36 8.25 -2.57
C ARG A 91 18.70 8.18 -1.21
N THR A 92 18.43 6.98 -0.73
CA THR A 92 17.97 6.76 0.65
C THR A 92 19.01 7.22 1.66
N VAL A 93 18.57 7.65 2.84
CA VAL A 93 19.48 8.02 3.96
C VAL A 93 19.75 6.87 4.93
N LYS A 94 18.86 5.87 4.97
CA LYS A 94 19.06 4.64 5.76
C LYS A 94 19.89 3.66 4.94
N GLU A 95 20.77 2.92 5.61
CA GLU A 95 21.60 1.90 4.99
C GLU A 95 20.80 0.61 4.69
N PRO A 96 21.12 -0.11 3.60
CA PRO A 96 22.07 0.27 2.56
C PRO A 96 21.55 1.46 1.73
N VAL A 97 22.41 2.44 1.43
CA VAL A 97 22.06 3.57 0.56
C VAL A 97 21.74 3.09 -0.85
N GLN A 98 20.53 3.41 -1.36
CA GLN A 98 20.03 2.94 -2.66
C GLN A 98 19.27 4.03 -3.42
N PRO A 99 19.14 3.92 -4.76
CA PRO A 99 18.16 4.71 -5.51
C PRO A 99 16.72 4.37 -5.07
N ILE A 100 15.79 5.29 -5.38
CA ILE A 100 14.35 5.03 -5.24
C ILE A 100 13.93 4.08 -6.37
N PRO A 101 13.36 2.89 -6.08
CA PRO A 101 12.91 1.98 -7.10
C PRO A 101 11.78 2.54 -7.95
N LEU A 102 11.76 2.15 -9.21
CA LEU A 102 10.66 2.38 -10.12
C LEU A 102 9.60 1.29 -9.98
N PHE A 103 8.36 1.61 -10.32
CA PHE A 103 7.29 0.63 -10.38
C PHE A 103 7.62 -0.52 -11.34
N GLU A 104 8.25 -0.24 -12.46
CA GLU A 104 8.69 -1.27 -13.42
C GLU A 104 9.74 -2.22 -12.86
N GLU A 105 10.64 -1.74 -12.01
CA GLU A 105 11.66 -2.58 -11.35
C GLU A 105 11.02 -3.52 -10.34
N LEU A 106 10.02 -3.05 -9.58
CA LEU A 106 9.26 -3.90 -8.67
C LEU A 106 8.38 -4.92 -9.43
N VAL A 107 7.76 -4.51 -10.53
CA VAL A 107 7.02 -5.45 -11.40
C VAL A 107 7.98 -6.51 -11.95
N ALA A 108 9.16 -6.13 -12.42
CA ALA A 108 10.17 -7.07 -12.90
C ALA A 108 10.57 -8.06 -11.80
N LEU A 109 10.82 -7.56 -10.59
CA LEU A 109 11.16 -8.38 -9.42
C LEU A 109 10.10 -9.45 -9.13
N ILE A 110 8.81 -9.11 -9.09
CA ILE A 110 7.73 -10.09 -8.82
C ILE A 110 7.42 -11.00 -10.03
N MET A 111 7.95 -10.67 -11.21
CA MET A 111 7.84 -11.47 -12.42
C MET A 111 8.98 -12.48 -12.57
N GLU A 112 10.07 -12.35 -11.79
CA GLU A 112 11.13 -13.37 -11.69
C GLU A 112 10.50 -14.75 -11.37
N PRO A 113 10.95 -15.85 -12.01
CA PRO A 113 10.34 -17.18 -11.86
C PRO A 113 10.16 -17.67 -10.42
N GLU A 114 11.12 -17.39 -9.56
CA GLU A 114 11.12 -17.71 -8.12
C GLU A 114 10.09 -16.90 -7.34
N ASN A 115 9.75 -15.70 -7.80
CA ASN A 115 8.90 -14.73 -7.09
C ASN A 115 7.44 -14.75 -7.58
N ARG A 116 7.08 -15.72 -8.44
CA ARG A 116 5.73 -15.84 -9.03
C ARG A 116 4.62 -16.05 -7.99
N HIS A 117 4.98 -16.49 -6.78
CA HIS A 117 4.07 -16.66 -5.65
C HIS A 117 3.70 -15.35 -4.94
N VAL A 118 4.48 -14.28 -5.15
CA VAL A 118 4.33 -13.01 -4.45
C VAL A 118 3.22 -12.17 -5.09
N SER A 119 2.30 -11.65 -4.28
CA SER A 119 1.33 -10.63 -4.67
C SER A 119 1.86 -9.22 -4.38
N LEU A 120 1.38 -8.21 -5.10
CA LEU A 120 1.78 -6.81 -4.93
C LEU A 120 0.56 -5.95 -4.60
N ASN A 121 0.51 -5.43 -3.37
CA ASN A 121 -0.43 -4.38 -2.97
C ASN A 121 0.21 -3.01 -3.22
N ILE A 122 -0.41 -2.17 -4.05
CA ILE A 122 0.07 -0.85 -4.39
C ILE A 122 -0.83 0.23 -3.82
N ASP A 123 -0.29 1.05 -2.94
CA ASP A 123 -0.98 2.16 -2.34
C ASP A 123 -1.03 3.37 -3.29
N CYS A 124 -2.16 3.52 -3.98
CA CYS A 124 -2.47 4.66 -4.82
C CYS A 124 -2.92 5.83 -3.94
N LYS A 125 -1.96 6.64 -3.48
CA LYS A 125 -2.19 7.76 -2.57
C LYS A 125 -2.92 8.92 -3.26
N MET A 126 -3.79 9.61 -2.51
CA MET A 126 -4.63 10.72 -3.00
C MET A 126 -3.88 11.98 -3.48
N GLN A 127 -2.56 12.06 -3.27
CA GLN A 127 -1.73 13.15 -3.79
C GLN A 127 -1.39 12.97 -5.28
N ASN A 128 -1.64 11.79 -5.84
CA ASN A 128 -1.49 11.51 -7.26
C ASN A 128 -2.66 12.04 -8.08
N ASP A 129 -2.38 12.46 -9.32
CA ASP A 129 -3.41 12.61 -10.34
C ASP A 129 -3.73 11.23 -10.92
N PRO A 130 -4.96 10.69 -10.71
CA PRO A 130 -5.29 9.35 -11.19
C PRO A 130 -5.34 9.27 -12.72
N GLN A 131 -5.55 10.38 -13.43
CA GLN A 131 -5.51 10.39 -14.90
C GLN A 131 -4.08 10.37 -15.45
N ARG A 132 -3.06 10.52 -14.60
CA ARG A 132 -1.65 10.33 -14.96
C ARG A 132 -1.10 9.01 -14.42
N LEU A 133 -1.37 8.70 -13.16
CA LEU A 133 -0.83 7.53 -12.48
C LEU A 133 -1.27 6.22 -13.17
N PHE A 134 -2.58 6.04 -13.38
CA PHE A 134 -3.11 4.77 -13.88
C PHE A 134 -2.71 4.46 -15.33
N PRO A 135 -2.69 5.42 -16.28
CA PRO A 135 -2.14 5.17 -17.62
C PRO A 135 -0.68 4.73 -17.61
N GLU A 136 0.19 5.35 -16.79
CA GLU A 136 1.60 4.97 -16.73
C GLU A 136 1.81 3.59 -16.11
N MET A 137 1.05 3.27 -15.05
CA MET A 137 1.03 1.91 -14.50
C MET A 137 0.53 0.90 -15.53
N ALA A 138 -0.53 1.22 -16.29
CA ALA A 138 -1.07 0.36 -17.34
C ALA A 138 -0.06 0.15 -18.47
N ARG A 139 0.67 1.18 -18.89
CA ARG A 139 1.74 1.06 -19.89
C ARG A 139 2.79 0.02 -19.46
N ILE A 140 3.17 0.01 -18.19
CA ILE A 140 4.13 -0.96 -17.64
C ILE A 140 3.49 -2.35 -17.56
N VAL A 141 2.33 -2.50 -16.95
CA VAL A 141 1.67 -3.81 -16.75
C VAL A 141 1.35 -4.50 -18.09
N THR A 142 0.81 -3.76 -19.05
CA THR A 142 0.40 -4.29 -20.37
C THR A 142 1.59 -4.60 -21.29
N SER A 143 2.80 -4.15 -20.94
CA SER A 143 4.02 -4.52 -21.68
C SER A 143 4.44 -5.98 -21.47
N TYR A 144 3.94 -6.63 -20.41
CA TYR A 144 4.24 -8.03 -20.14
C TYR A 144 3.33 -8.96 -20.95
N PRO A 145 3.86 -10.06 -21.53
CA PRO A 145 3.04 -11.04 -22.21
C PRO A 145 2.09 -11.74 -21.24
N ASN A 146 0.86 -12.01 -21.69
CA ASN A 146 -0.21 -12.65 -20.90
C ASN A 146 -0.47 -11.96 -19.55
N TYR A 147 -0.26 -10.64 -19.46
CA TYR A 147 -0.38 -9.89 -18.21
C TYR A 147 -1.74 -10.10 -17.52
N GLU A 148 -2.84 -10.32 -18.26
CA GLU A 148 -4.16 -10.53 -17.67
C GLU A 148 -4.24 -11.80 -16.81
N LYS A 149 -3.40 -12.79 -17.08
CA LYS A 149 -3.34 -14.07 -16.34
C LYS A 149 -2.17 -14.11 -15.38
N ASP A 150 -1.02 -13.61 -15.83
CA ASP A 150 0.25 -13.84 -15.17
C ASP A 150 0.68 -12.70 -14.24
N LEU A 151 0.16 -11.49 -14.41
CA LEU A 151 0.58 -10.31 -13.64
C LEU A 151 -0.60 -9.63 -12.94
N SER A 152 -1.58 -9.13 -13.69
CA SER A 152 -2.68 -8.34 -13.16
C SER A 152 -3.44 -8.98 -11.99
N PRO A 153 -3.75 -10.30 -11.99
CA PRO A 153 -4.43 -10.91 -10.84
C PRO A 153 -3.63 -10.86 -9.53
N ARG A 154 -2.31 -10.69 -9.62
CA ARG A 154 -1.38 -10.56 -8.48
C ARG A 154 -1.18 -9.11 -8.05
N ILE A 155 -1.61 -8.13 -8.84
CA ILE A 155 -1.57 -6.71 -8.48
C ILE A 155 -2.90 -6.31 -7.83
N ILE A 156 -2.80 -5.75 -6.63
CA ILE A 156 -3.90 -5.20 -5.86
C ILE A 156 -3.71 -3.68 -5.80
N LEU A 157 -4.65 -2.94 -6.36
CA LEU A 157 -4.67 -1.48 -6.34
C LEU A 157 -5.34 -1.01 -5.05
N GLY A 158 -4.55 -0.49 -4.11
CA GLY A 158 -4.98 0.14 -2.86
C GLY A 158 -5.47 1.57 -3.09
N LEU A 159 -6.79 1.74 -3.17
CA LEU A 159 -7.44 3.01 -3.49
C LEU A 159 -7.74 3.82 -2.23
N TRP A 160 -6.99 4.91 -2.02
CA TRP A 160 -7.24 5.83 -0.91
C TRP A 160 -8.46 6.73 -1.12
N HIS A 161 -8.86 7.00 -2.38
CA HIS A 161 -9.90 7.99 -2.70
C HIS A 161 -10.89 7.47 -3.77
N PRO A 162 -12.21 7.75 -3.66
CA PRO A 162 -13.20 7.29 -4.65
C PRO A 162 -12.93 7.72 -6.10
N LEU A 163 -12.29 8.88 -6.28
CA LEU A 163 -11.84 9.36 -7.60
C LEU A 163 -10.93 8.38 -8.36
N PHE A 164 -10.31 7.43 -7.65
CA PHE A 164 -9.37 6.48 -8.25
C PHE A 164 -10.08 5.24 -8.78
N ILE A 165 -11.34 5.00 -8.40
CA ILE A 165 -12.12 3.82 -8.79
C ILE A 165 -12.27 3.74 -10.31
N HIS A 166 -12.78 4.80 -10.93
CA HIS A 166 -13.04 4.78 -12.37
C HIS A 166 -11.74 4.66 -13.20
N PRO A 167 -10.68 5.45 -12.94
CA PRO A 167 -9.38 5.26 -13.60
C PRO A 167 -8.78 3.86 -13.40
N ALA A 168 -8.89 3.28 -12.20
CA ALA A 168 -8.44 1.92 -11.94
C ALA A 168 -9.19 0.89 -12.82
N ILE A 169 -10.52 1.00 -12.92
CA ILE A 169 -11.34 0.12 -13.77
C ILE A 169 -10.99 0.32 -15.25
N LYS A 170 -10.85 1.58 -15.69
CA LYS A 170 -10.60 1.93 -17.08
C LYS A 170 -9.24 1.43 -17.59
N TYR A 171 -8.17 1.66 -16.84
CA TYR A 171 -6.81 1.42 -17.31
C TYR A 171 -6.23 0.06 -16.84
N LEU A 172 -6.68 -0.46 -15.69
CA LEU A 172 -6.20 -1.71 -15.10
C LEU A 172 -7.38 -2.64 -14.70
N PRO A 173 -8.28 -3.01 -15.64
CA PRO A 173 -9.51 -3.74 -15.31
C PRO A 173 -9.25 -5.11 -14.68
N HIS A 174 -8.16 -5.78 -15.06
CA HIS A 174 -7.78 -7.11 -14.58
C HIS A 174 -7.05 -7.10 -13.23
N CYS A 175 -6.61 -5.94 -12.75
CA CYS A 175 -6.03 -5.83 -11.42
C CYS A 175 -7.13 -5.87 -10.36
N ARG A 176 -6.81 -6.42 -9.20
CA ARG A 176 -7.72 -6.42 -8.05
C ARG A 176 -7.75 -5.03 -7.44
N ARG A 177 -8.85 -4.65 -6.77
CA ARG A 177 -9.03 -3.31 -6.18
C ARG A 177 -9.44 -3.43 -4.74
N PHE A 178 -8.62 -2.85 -3.87
CA PHE A 178 -8.91 -2.76 -2.45
C PHE A 178 -9.09 -1.29 -2.08
N HIS A 179 -10.04 -0.97 -1.21
CA HIS A 179 -9.97 0.34 -0.53
C HIS A 179 -9.00 0.22 0.64
N ILE A 180 -8.17 1.24 0.82
CA ILE A 180 -7.35 1.40 2.01
C ILE A 180 -7.76 2.64 2.78
N GLY A 181 -7.95 2.50 4.09
CA GLY A 181 -8.25 3.65 4.93
C GLY A 181 -8.70 3.33 6.34
N PHE A 182 -9.31 4.34 6.96
CA PHE A 182 -9.62 4.35 8.39
C PHE A 182 -11.12 4.49 8.68
N SER A 183 -12.00 4.11 7.74
CA SER A 183 -13.45 4.33 7.95
C SER A 183 -14.34 3.30 7.24
N ILE A 184 -14.97 2.43 8.04
CA ILE A 184 -15.99 1.48 7.58
C ILE A 184 -17.18 2.18 6.90
N PRO A 185 -17.70 3.33 7.40
CA PRO A 185 -18.73 4.06 6.68
C PRO A 185 -18.32 4.54 5.28
N ILE A 186 -17.06 4.96 5.08
CA ILE A 186 -16.55 5.35 3.76
C ILE A 186 -16.50 4.13 2.83
N VAL A 187 -16.01 2.99 3.36
CA VAL A 187 -16.03 1.71 2.63
C VAL A 187 -17.44 1.40 2.13
N LYS A 188 -18.42 1.36 3.04
CA LYS A 188 -19.82 1.03 2.71
C LYS A 188 -20.44 2.00 1.71
N GLN A 189 -20.07 3.28 1.78
CA GLN A 189 -20.67 4.31 0.93
C GLN A 189 -20.09 4.35 -0.49
N PHE A 190 -18.78 4.12 -0.65
CA PHE A 190 -18.11 4.45 -1.92
C PHE A 190 -17.37 3.27 -2.57
N PHE A 191 -16.98 2.27 -1.80
CA PHE A 191 -16.08 1.21 -2.28
C PHE A 191 -16.68 -0.19 -2.21
N TRP A 192 -17.84 -0.34 -1.56
CA TRP A 192 -18.42 -1.66 -1.30
C TRP A 192 -18.69 -2.45 -2.59
N ASP A 193 -19.25 -1.80 -3.60
CA ASP A 193 -19.68 -2.48 -4.83
C ASP A 193 -18.55 -2.61 -5.87
N THR A 194 -17.46 -1.88 -5.71
CA THR A 194 -16.39 -1.75 -6.72
C THR A 194 -15.05 -2.38 -6.30
N CYS A 195 -14.88 -2.67 -5.01
CA CYS A 195 -13.69 -3.33 -4.47
C CYS A 195 -13.96 -4.77 -4.04
N GLU A 196 -13.01 -5.66 -4.33
CA GLU A 196 -13.03 -7.05 -3.88
C GLU A 196 -12.52 -7.20 -2.43
N GLY A 197 -11.84 -6.19 -1.88
CA GLY A 197 -11.35 -6.22 -0.51
C GLY A 197 -11.07 -4.85 0.11
N PHE A 198 -10.69 -4.87 1.38
CA PHE A 198 -10.50 -3.67 2.20
C PHE A 198 -9.26 -3.82 3.10
N SER A 199 -8.30 -2.92 2.95
CA SER A 199 -7.10 -2.81 3.79
C SER A 199 -7.35 -1.79 4.89
N MET A 200 -7.57 -2.26 6.12
CA MET A 200 -8.08 -1.45 7.22
C MET A 200 -7.06 -1.32 8.35
N ALA A 201 -6.98 -0.13 8.95
CA ALA A 201 -6.17 0.06 10.14
C ALA A 201 -6.64 -0.86 11.28
N PHE A 202 -5.71 -1.64 11.85
CA PHE A 202 -6.01 -2.68 12.83
C PHE A 202 -6.91 -2.23 14.00
N PRO A 203 -6.68 -1.07 14.65
CA PRO A 203 -7.51 -0.64 15.78
C PRO A 203 -9.02 -0.55 15.47
N LEU A 204 -9.39 -0.17 14.23
CA LEU A 204 -10.79 -0.02 13.83
C LEU A 204 -11.54 -1.35 13.78
N LEU A 205 -10.80 -2.44 13.60
CA LEU A 205 -11.35 -3.78 13.51
C LEU A 205 -11.64 -4.39 14.88
N MET A 206 -11.04 -3.86 15.96
CA MET A 206 -11.16 -4.41 17.31
C MET A 206 -12.54 -4.25 17.93
N GLY A 207 -13.23 -3.14 17.63
CA GLY A 207 -14.55 -2.84 18.18
C GLY A 207 -15.67 -3.68 17.56
N LYS A 208 -16.86 -3.65 18.18
CA LYS A 208 -18.06 -4.34 17.67
C LYS A 208 -18.36 -4.00 16.20
N GLU A 209 -18.21 -2.75 15.79
CA GLU A 209 -18.42 -2.32 14.40
C GLU A 209 -17.43 -3.02 13.45
N GLY A 210 -16.15 -3.10 13.83
CA GLY A 210 -15.11 -3.79 13.10
C GLY A 210 -15.36 -5.30 12.96
N GLN A 211 -15.76 -5.96 14.04
CA GLN A 211 -16.07 -7.40 14.02
C GLN A 211 -17.31 -7.70 13.15
N VAL A 212 -18.33 -6.84 13.19
CA VAL A 212 -19.49 -6.95 12.29
C VAL A 212 -19.06 -6.75 10.84
N PHE A 213 -18.22 -5.76 10.56
CA PHE A 213 -17.69 -5.49 9.22
C PHE A 213 -16.91 -6.68 8.65
N ILE A 214 -16.04 -7.32 9.43
CA ILE A 214 -15.29 -8.52 9.00
C ILE A 214 -16.26 -9.67 8.66
N LYS A 215 -17.29 -9.88 9.48
CA LYS A 215 -18.33 -10.88 9.23
C LYS A 215 -19.09 -10.60 7.93
N GLU A 216 -19.54 -9.35 7.72
CA GLU A 216 -20.22 -8.93 6.49
C GLU A 216 -19.34 -9.13 5.25
N CYS A 217 -18.04 -8.78 5.34
CA CYS A 217 -17.10 -9.00 4.24
C CYS A 217 -17.00 -10.49 3.91
N ARG A 218 -16.85 -11.35 4.92
CA ARG A 218 -16.76 -12.81 4.74
C ARG A 218 -18.02 -13.39 4.10
N GLU A 219 -19.20 -12.95 4.53
CA GLU A 219 -20.50 -13.39 4.00
C GLU A 219 -20.69 -12.98 2.53
N GLN A 220 -20.04 -11.91 2.08
CA GLN A 220 -20.08 -11.44 0.69
C GLN A 220 -18.84 -11.80 -0.13
N GLY A 221 -17.97 -12.67 0.39
CA GLY A 221 -16.75 -13.09 -0.31
C GLY A 221 -15.71 -11.97 -0.48
N LYS A 222 -15.80 -10.90 0.30
CA LYS A 222 -14.85 -9.78 0.30
C LYS A 222 -13.68 -10.06 1.24
N GLU A 223 -12.50 -9.58 0.86
CA GLU A 223 -11.29 -9.76 1.65
C GLU A 223 -11.04 -8.59 2.61
N VAL A 224 -10.46 -8.87 3.76
CA VAL A 224 -10.01 -7.85 4.71
C VAL A 224 -8.55 -8.07 4.99
N THR A 225 -7.73 -7.05 4.82
CA THR A 225 -6.33 -7.04 5.25
C THR A 225 -6.15 -5.99 6.33
N VAL A 226 -5.11 -6.14 7.16
CA VAL A 226 -4.91 -5.26 8.32
C VAL A 226 -3.51 -4.67 8.31
N TRP A 227 -3.42 -3.41 8.71
CA TRP A 227 -2.15 -2.68 8.75
C TRP A 227 -2.12 -1.66 9.91
N THR A 228 -0.94 -1.18 10.31
CA THR A 228 0.36 -1.88 10.21
C THR A 228 0.55 -2.61 11.54
N VAL A 229 0.73 -3.93 11.50
CA VAL A 229 0.73 -4.77 12.71
C VAL A 229 2.13 -5.32 12.94
N ASN A 230 2.82 -4.73 13.92
CA ASN A 230 4.22 -5.04 14.25
C ASN A 230 4.40 -5.70 15.62
N ASP A 231 3.34 -5.76 16.42
CA ASP A 231 3.31 -6.40 17.72
C ASP A 231 2.77 -7.83 17.60
N GLU A 232 3.43 -8.79 18.24
CA GLU A 232 3.08 -10.21 18.10
C GLU A 232 1.70 -10.54 18.68
N ALA A 233 1.30 -9.86 19.76
CA ALA A 233 -0.04 -10.05 20.32
C ALA A 233 -1.10 -9.53 19.35
N GLU A 234 -0.88 -8.35 18.75
CA GLU A 234 -1.75 -7.83 17.68
C GLU A 234 -1.79 -8.75 16.45
N MET A 235 -0.66 -9.37 16.07
CA MET A 235 -0.63 -10.37 14.99
C MET A 235 -1.51 -11.58 15.32
N ARG A 236 -1.39 -12.15 16.53
CA ARG A 236 -2.22 -13.28 16.99
C ARG A 236 -3.71 -12.92 16.95
N VAL A 237 -4.06 -11.70 17.38
CA VAL A 237 -5.43 -11.19 17.32
C VAL A 237 -5.92 -11.08 15.87
N ALA A 238 -5.14 -10.43 14.99
CA ALA A 238 -5.50 -10.30 13.59
C ALA A 238 -5.67 -11.69 12.93
N MET A 239 -4.84 -12.67 13.28
CA MET A 239 -5.00 -14.05 12.82
C MET A 239 -6.32 -14.68 13.30
N SER A 240 -6.70 -14.48 14.57
CA SER A 240 -7.97 -14.99 15.14
C SER A 240 -9.22 -14.40 14.45
N MET A 241 -9.09 -13.22 13.84
CA MET A 241 -10.15 -12.60 13.05
C MET A 241 -10.36 -13.26 11.67
N GLY A 242 -9.41 -14.06 11.19
CA GLY A 242 -9.46 -14.72 9.87
C GLY A 242 -9.38 -13.74 8.70
N VAL A 243 -8.58 -12.69 8.86
CA VAL A 243 -8.25 -11.72 7.80
C VAL A 243 -7.50 -12.42 6.67
N LYS A 244 -7.49 -11.82 5.48
CA LYS A 244 -6.75 -12.32 4.32
C LYS A 244 -5.25 -12.19 4.51
N ALA A 245 -4.78 -11.01 4.93
CA ALA A 245 -3.36 -10.73 5.10
C ALA A 245 -3.11 -9.77 6.25
N ILE A 246 -1.93 -9.88 6.84
CA ILE A 246 -1.40 -8.94 7.82
C ILE A 246 -0.21 -8.22 7.17
N LEU A 247 -0.29 -6.90 7.12
CA LEU A 247 0.80 -6.04 6.66
C LEU A 247 1.68 -5.69 7.86
N THR A 248 2.97 -5.94 7.74
CA THR A 248 3.93 -5.79 8.84
C THR A 248 5.29 -5.33 8.32
N ASP A 249 5.99 -4.52 9.12
CA ASP A 249 7.39 -4.16 8.89
C ASP A 249 8.34 -5.31 9.27
N LYS A 250 7.86 -6.22 10.14
CA LYS A 250 8.63 -7.32 10.75
C LYS A 250 8.27 -8.67 10.09
N VAL A 251 8.54 -8.79 8.79
CA VAL A 251 8.17 -9.95 7.97
C VAL A 251 8.63 -11.27 8.60
N GLY A 252 9.92 -11.45 8.88
CA GLY A 252 10.44 -12.68 9.47
C GLY A 252 9.83 -13.04 10.83
N VAL A 253 9.46 -12.05 11.66
CA VAL A 253 8.75 -12.29 12.93
C VAL A 253 7.38 -12.89 12.64
N PHE A 254 6.61 -12.28 11.72
CA PHE A 254 5.27 -12.77 11.42
C PHE A 254 5.29 -14.13 10.71
N VAL A 255 6.24 -14.38 9.81
CA VAL A 255 6.40 -15.69 9.15
C VAL A 255 6.66 -16.80 10.17
N ASN A 256 7.52 -16.56 11.16
CA ASN A 256 7.79 -17.53 12.23
C ASN A 256 6.58 -17.74 13.14
N LEU A 257 5.90 -16.66 13.52
CA LEU A 257 4.66 -16.72 14.29
C LEU A 257 3.58 -17.52 13.54
N LYS A 258 3.40 -17.28 12.25
CA LYS A 258 2.43 -17.99 11.40
C LYS A 258 2.70 -19.49 11.40
N LYS A 259 3.97 -19.92 11.28
CA LYS A 259 4.35 -21.34 11.38
C LYS A 259 3.95 -21.92 12.74
N GLU A 260 4.26 -21.23 13.83
CA GLU A 260 3.86 -21.66 15.18
C GLU A 260 2.32 -21.81 15.29
N MET A 261 1.55 -20.87 14.76
CA MET A 261 0.08 -20.90 14.84
C MET A 261 -0.58 -21.92 13.90
N VAL A 262 0.12 -22.35 12.86
CA VAL A 262 -0.30 -23.50 12.04
C VAL A 262 -0.13 -24.81 12.80
N GLU A 263 0.97 -24.95 13.56
CA GLU A 263 1.24 -26.14 14.37
C GLU A 263 0.41 -26.17 15.66
N HIS A 264 0.19 -25.00 16.26
CA HIS A 264 -0.47 -24.82 17.55
C HIS A 264 -1.62 -23.79 17.48
N PRO A 265 -2.68 -24.06 16.71
CA PRO A 265 -3.80 -23.14 16.55
C PRO A 265 -4.54 -22.84 17.86
N GLU A 266 -4.45 -23.71 18.86
CA GLU A 266 -5.00 -23.51 20.21
C GLU A 266 -4.34 -22.35 20.99
N LYS A 267 -3.15 -21.90 20.58
CA LYS A 267 -2.49 -20.72 21.14
C LYS A 267 -3.07 -19.42 20.60
N LEU A 268 -3.92 -19.47 19.59
CA LEU A 268 -4.65 -18.30 19.17
C LEU A 268 -5.71 -17.93 20.21
N PRO A 269 -5.87 -16.64 20.48
CA PRO A 269 -6.93 -16.16 21.34
C PRO A 269 -8.32 -16.55 20.79
N LEU A 270 -9.27 -16.75 21.72
CA LEU A 270 -10.64 -17.12 21.37
C LEU A 270 -11.32 -16.00 20.57
N GLN A 271 -11.90 -16.39 19.45
CA GLN A 271 -12.59 -15.47 18.55
C GLN A 271 -13.65 -14.65 19.30
N GLY A 272 -13.60 -13.32 19.14
CA GLY A 272 -14.56 -12.39 19.73
C GLY A 272 -14.31 -12.05 21.20
N LEU A 273 -13.55 -12.84 21.96
CA LEU A 273 -13.13 -12.50 23.33
C LEU A 273 -12.25 -11.24 23.34
N GLU A 274 -11.53 -11.03 22.25
CA GLU A 274 -10.51 -9.98 22.11
C GLU A 274 -11.11 -8.59 21.94
N ALA A 275 -12.32 -8.51 21.36
CA ALA A 275 -13.10 -7.29 21.33
C ALA A 275 -13.48 -6.80 22.74
N TRP A 276 -13.36 -7.66 23.76
CA TRP A 276 -13.64 -7.34 25.16
C TRP A 276 -12.39 -7.13 26.01
N THR A 277 -11.27 -7.80 25.71
CA THR A 277 -10.07 -7.75 26.56
C THR A 277 -9.00 -6.80 26.04
N PHE A 278 -8.82 -6.73 24.72
CA PHE A 278 -7.74 -5.99 24.09
C PHE A 278 -7.94 -4.47 24.02
N PRO A 279 -9.17 -3.92 23.86
CA PRO A 279 -9.36 -2.47 23.81
C PRO A 279 -8.93 -1.71 25.07
N TRP A 280 -8.83 -2.40 26.21
CA TRP A 280 -8.36 -1.81 27.48
C TRP A 280 -6.84 -1.83 27.63
N SER A 281 -6.13 -2.52 26.73
CA SER A 281 -4.66 -2.63 26.79
C SER A 281 -3.96 -1.33 26.34
N HIS A 282 -4.60 -0.53 25.49
CA HIS A 282 -4.01 0.68 24.93
C HIS A 282 -5.06 1.71 24.51
N TRP A 283 -4.76 2.99 24.71
CA TRP A 283 -5.68 4.11 24.40
C TRP A 283 -6.14 4.17 22.93
N LYS A 284 -5.36 3.59 22.00
CA LYS A 284 -5.59 3.64 20.55
C LYS A 284 -6.82 2.83 20.10
N TYR A 285 -7.33 1.96 20.98
CA TYR A 285 -8.50 1.11 20.74
C TYR A 285 -9.82 1.69 21.29
N TYR A 286 -9.77 2.86 21.94
CA TYR A 286 -10.94 3.49 22.52
C TYR A 286 -11.77 4.21 21.45
N SER A 287 -13.09 4.22 21.64
CA SER A 287 -14.07 4.76 20.69
C SER A 287 -13.81 6.22 20.28
N VAL A 288 -13.24 7.03 21.17
CA VAL A 288 -12.87 8.42 20.87
C VAL A 288 -11.83 8.50 19.74
N ALA A 289 -10.82 7.62 19.75
CA ALA A 289 -9.81 7.54 18.70
C ALA A 289 -10.42 7.11 17.34
N HIS A 290 -11.46 6.28 17.36
CA HIS A 290 -12.15 5.85 16.14
C HIS A 290 -13.02 6.96 15.55
N VAL A 291 -13.70 7.74 16.42
CA VAL A 291 -14.50 8.90 15.99
C VAL A 291 -13.59 9.99 15.40
N THR A 292 -12.44 10.27 16.03
CA THR A 292 -11.47 11.24 15.50
C THR A 292 -10.89 10.78 14.17
N ALA A 293 -10.49 9.51 14.05
CA ALA A 293 -10.00 8.93 12.78
C ALA A 293 -11.06 9.01 11.66
N ARG A 294 -12.34 8.78 11.98
CA ARG A 294 -13.45 8.91 11.02
C ARG A 294 -13.62 10.35 10.52
N LEU A 295 -13.62 11.31 11.44
CA LEU A 295 -13.73 12.74 11.10
C LEU A 295 -12.53 13.19 10.27
N ALA A 296 -11.32 12.81 10.70
CA ALA A 296 -10.08 13.07 9.99
C ALA A 296 -10.10 12.47 8.58
N SER A 297 -10.54 11.22 8.41
CA SER A 297 -10.66 10.58 7.10
C SER A 297 -11.60 11.34 6.16
N LYS A 298 -12.79 11.72 6.63
CA LYS A 298 -13.74 12.49 5.81
C LYS A 298 -13.18 13.86 5.42
N MET A 299 -12.52 14.54 6.36
CA MET A 299 -11.88 15.83 6.09
C MET A 299 -10.73 15.68 5.09
N PHE A 300 -9.93 14.62 5.26
CA PHE A 300 -8.76 14.33 4.44
C PHE A 300 -9.15 14.02 2.99
N LEU A 301 -10.19 13.20 2.78
CA LEU A 301 -10.70 12.92 1.44
C LEU A 301 -11.27 14.19 0.78
N LYS A 302 -12.13 14.94 1.48
CA LYS A 302 -12.72 16.19 0.95
C LYS A 302 -11.66 17.21 0.54
N ALA A 303 -10.52 17.24 1.22
CA ALA A 303 -9.43 18.13 0.88
C ALA A 303 -8.69 17.75 -0.41
N HIS A 304 -8.76 16.47 -0.82
CA HIS A 304 -8.07 15.95 -2.00
C HIS A 304 -9.03 15.67 -3.16
N GLY A 305 -10.31 16.03 -3.03
CA GLY A 305 -11.27 15.95 -4.11
C GLY A 305 -12.72 15.92 -3.65
N SER A 306 -13.63 16.05 -4.60
CA SER A 306 -15.05 15.84 -4.33
C SER A 306 -15.29 14.36 -3.98
N LEU A 307 -16.06 14.14 -2.92
CA LEU A 307 -16.63 12.83 -2.57
C LEU A 307 -17.91 12.59 -3.39
N SER A 308 -17.80 12.66 -4.72
CA SER A 308 -18.88 12.25 -5.62
C SER A 308 -18.83 10.74 -5.82
N THR A 309 -19.99 10.11 -5.90
CA THR A 309 -20.11 8.74 -6.42
C THR A 309 -19.48 8.69 -7.82
N PRO A 310 -18.67 7.67 -8.14
CA PRO A 310 -18.17 7.52 -9.49
C PRO A 310 -19.37 7.40 -10.46
N PRO A 311 -19.29 8.00 -11.66
CA PRO A 311 -20.34 7.86 -12.66
C PRO A 311 -20.54 6.39 -13.05
N SER A 312 -21.76 6.04 -13.46
CA SER A 312 -22.12 4.70 -13.93
C SER A 312 -21.24 4.33 -15.14
N PRO A 313 -20.87 3.04 -15.35
CA PRO A 313 -20.07 2.60 -16.50
C PRO A 313 -20.67 2.96 -17.88
N SER A 314 -21.93 3.40 -17.92
CA SER A 314 -22.67 3.79 -19.12
C SER A 314 -22.26 5.13 -19.73
N ASP A 315 -21.45 5.94 -19.05
CA ASP A 315 -21.37 7.38 -19.33
C ASP A 315 -20.06 7.84 -20.03
N ASP A 316 -19.16 6.93 -20.44
CA ASP A 316 -17.89 7.32 -21.08
C ASP A 316 -17.67 6.75 -22.50
N PRO A 317 -17.09 7.56 -23.43
CA PRO A 317 -16.76 7.14 -24.80
C PRO A 317 -15.52 6.23 -24.85
N GLU A 318 -15.44 5.40 -25.91
CA GLU A 318 -14.44 4.33 -26.11
C GLU A 318 -12.96 4.77 -25.96
N PRO A 319 -12.08 3.85 -25.51
CA PRO A 319 -10.66 4.14 -25.29
C PRO A 319 -9.87 4.35 -26.60
N PRO A 320 -8.82 5.21 -26.58
CA PRO A 320 -8.01 5.48 -27.77
C PRO A 320 -7.09 4.30 -28.13
N THR A 321 -6.97 4.04 -29.43
CA THR A 321 -6.42 2.81 -30.04
C THR A 321 -4.89 2.76 -30.24
N SER A 322 -4.09 3.70 -29.72
CA SER A 322 -2.63 3.59 -29.81
C SER A 322 -1.88 4.60 -28.95
N ILE A 323 -0.90 4.12 -28.16
CA ILE A 323 0.11 4.94 -27.46
C ILE A 323 1.43 4.81 -28.23
N PRO A 324 2.19 5.91 -28.50
CA PRO A 324 3.42 5.84 -29.27
C PRO A 324 4.57 5.16 -28.51
N ASN A 325 5.32 4.29 -29.20
CA ASN A 325 6.55 3.68 -28.69
C ASN A 325 7.70 4.70 -28.72
N LEU A 326 8.30 5.00 -27.56
CA LEU A 326 9.62 5.63 -27.47
C LEU A 326 10.67 4.54 -27.16
N PRO A 327 11.83 4.52 -27.84
CA PRO A 327 12.86 3.52 -27.60
C PRO A 327 13.68 3.85 -26.33
N PHE A 328 13.96 2.82 -25.51
CA PHE A 328 14.82 2.91 -24.33
C PHE A 328 16.17 2.22 -24.54
N PRO A 329 17.25 2.66 -23.85
CA PRO A 329 18.55 2.03 -23.87
C PRO A 329 18.59 0.74 -23.02
N ALA A 330 19.51 -0.17 -23.36
CA ALA A 330 19.68 -1.48 -22.73
C ALA A 330 20.15 -1.39 -21.26
N PRO A 331 19.82 -2.39 -20.43
CA PRO A 331 20.26 -2.44 -19.03
C PRO A 331 21.78 -2.53 -18.91
N ALA A 332 22.36 -1.81 -17.95
CA ALA A 332 23.78 -1.88 -17.63
C ALA A 332 24.13 -3.21 -16.94
N PRO A 333 25.30 -3.80 -17.21
CA PRO A 333 25.70 -5.07 -16.60
C PRO A 333 26.15 -4.89 -15.14
N ASP A 334 25.93 -5.95 -14.35
CA ASP A 334 26.35 -6.11 -12.96
C ASP A 334 27.81 -5.68 -12.72
N SER A 335 28.01 -4.81 -11.72
CA SER A 335 29.35 -4.55 -11.17
C SER A 335 29.45 -5.15 -9.77
N SER A 336 30.24 -6.21 -9.70
CA SER A 336 30.76 -6.84 -8.50
C SER A 336 31.48 -5.84 -7.59
N PHE A 337 31.21 -5.96 -6.29
CA PHE A 337 31.89 -5.26 -5.20
C PHE A 337 33.43 -5.31 -5.32
N GLY A 338 34.07 -4.15 -5.22
CA GLY A 338 35.52 -4.00 -5.09
C GLY A 338 35.86 -2.73 -4.30
N ASP A 339 36.59 -2.91 -3.21
CA ASP A 339 37.09 -1.89 -2.28
C ASP A 339 37.95 -0.80 -2.96
N ALA A 340 37.73 0.47 -2.59
CA ALA A 340 38.81 1.45 -2.46
C ALA A 340 38.35 2.69 -1.67
N ALA A 341 39.14 3.01 -0.63
CA ALA A 341 39.02 4.20 0.20
C ALA A 341 39.52 5.47 -0.52
N SER A 342 38.80 6.58 -0.38
CA SER A 342 39.38 7.93 -0.41
C SER A 342 38.45 8.96 0.23
N THR A 343 39.01 9.77 1.12
CA THR A 343 38.44 10.85 1.94
C THR A 343 37.87 12.03 1.12
N PRO A 344 36.85 12.76 1.62
CA PRO A 344 36.22 13.86 0.89
C PRO A 344 36.84 15.23 1.19
N THR A 345 36.85 16.11 0.19
CA THR A 345 37.11 17.55 0.33
C THR A 345 35.80 18.32 0.14
N ALA A 346 35.50 19.24 1.07
CA ALA A 346 34.30 20.07 1.10
C ALA A 346 34.42 21.31 0.19
N PRO A 347 33.28 21.89 -0.24
CA PRO A 347 33.19 23.33 -0.41
C PRO A 347 32.05 23.97 0.41
N SER A 348 32.32 25.21 0.80
CA SER A 348 31.58 26.10 1.71
C SER A 348 30.28 26.70 1.11
N PRO A 349 29.39 27.31 1.94
CA PRO A 349 28.01 27.63 1.58
C PRO A 349 27.82 29.10 1.16
N SER A 350 26.81 29.40 0.32
CA SER A 350 26.13 30.70 0.15
C SER A 350 24.99 30.60 -0.88
N PRO A 351 23.97 31.49 -0.86
CA PRO A 351 23.11 31.89 0.25
C PRO A 351 21.62 31.60 -0.05
N SER A 352 20.82 31.65 1.01
CA SER A 352 19.37 31.47 1.06
C SER A 352 18.57 32.40 0.13
N THR A 353 17.73 31.82 -0.72
CA THR A 353 16.56 32.48 -1.31
C THR A 353 15.29 31.78 -0.83
N THR A 354 14.58 32.47 0.06
CA THR A 354 13.20 32.19 0.44
C THR A 354 12.29 32.31 -0.77
N THR A 355 11.65 31.21 -1.18
CA THR A 355 10.51 31.24 -2.09
C THR A 355 9.34 30.49 -1.46
N ASN A 356 8.21 31.19 -1.46
CA ASN A 356 6.97 30.88 -0.76
C ASN A 356 6.42 29.49 -1.12
N ASP A 357 6.20 28.70 -0.07
CA ASP A 357 5.47 27.43 -0.05
C ASP A 357 3.96 27.70 -0.24
N PRO A 358 3.25 27.04 -1.17
CA PRO A 358 1.80 27.02 -1.14
C PRO A 358 1.38 26.15 0.05
N THR A 359 1.14 26.81 1.17
CA THR A 359 0.65 26.23 2.41
C THR A 359 -0.50 25.27 2.13
N LEU A 360 -0.30 23.99 2.50
CA LEU A 360 -1.38 23.04 2.67
C LEU A 360 -2.50 23.75 3.45
N SER A 361 -3.73 23.74 2.92
CA SER A 361 -4.88 24.36 3.60
C SER A 361 -4.90 23.94 5.07
N PRO A 362 -5.22 24.83 6.03
CA PRO A 362 -5.26 24.52 7.46
C PRO A 362 -6.05 23.23 7.77
N THR A 363 -7.07 22.93 6.96
CA THR A 363 -7.87 21.71 7.02
C THR A 363 -7.06 20.44 6.75
N VAL A 364 -6.11 20.47 5.81
CA VAL A 364 -5.22 19.34 5.46
C VAL A 364 -4.17 19.11 6.54
N SER A 365 -3.63 20.19 7.10
CA SER A 365 -2.66 20.13 8.19
C SER A 365 -3.28 19.51 9.46
N ILE A 366 -4.51 19.91 9.81
CA ILE A 366 -5.26 19.34 10.93
C ILE A 366 -5.64 17.87 10.66
N ALA A 367 -6.15 17.53 9.47
CA ALA A 367 -6.50 16.16 9.15
C ALA A 367 -5.28 15.22 9.16
N ARG A 368 -4.13 15.68 8.66
CA ARG A 368 -2.85 14.94 8.69
C ARG A 368 -2.30 14.76 10.11
N ALA A 369 -2.57 15.70 11.02
CA ALA A 369 -2.17 15.59 12.42
C ALA A 369 -3.06 14.61 13.22
N LEU A 370 -4.31 14.38 12.78
CA LEU A 370 -5.29 13.54 13.47
C LEU A 370 -5.33 12.10 12.97
N LEU A 371 -4.84 11.82 11.76
CA LEU A 371 -4.61 10.44 11.31
C LEU A 371 -3.38 9.89 12.03
N PRO A 372 -3.40 8.62 12.48
CA PRO A 372 -2.19 7.96 12.98
C PRO A 372 -1.11 8.14 11.93
N ARG A 373 -0.01 8.82 12.29
CA ARG A 373 1.22 8.68 11.52
C ARG A 373 1.66 7.25 11.77
N ASP A 374 1.88 6.47 10.71
CA ASP A 374 2.59 5.20 10.88
C ASP A 374 3.88 5.51 11.63
N PRO A 375 4.06 4.98 12.86
CA PRO A 375 5.32 5.11 13.54
C PRO A 375 6.30 4.22 12.78
N SER A 376 7.09 4.84 11.90
CA SER A 376 8.26 4.23 11.26
C SER A 376 9.22 3.66 12.29
#